data_AF-A0A0C2WI20-F1
#
_entry.id   AF-A0A0C2WI20-F1
#
_cell.length_a   1.000
_cell.length_b   1.000
_cell.length_c   1.000
_cell.angle_alpha   90.00
_cell.angle_beta   90.00
_cell.angle_gamma   90.00
#
_symmetry.space_group_name_H-M   'P 1'
#
loop_
_entity.id
_entity.type
_entity.pdbx_description
1 polymer ?
#
loop_
_entity_poly.entity_id
_entity_poly.type
_entity_poly.pdbx_seq_one_letter_code
_entity_poly.pdbx_strand_id
1 'polypeptide(L)'
;ILVVVDALDECDEDDERDVMQKLLRAFARYLTPGTPFKDLDQFYTVILRNVVPENCDNDDTISRYQSVVGAIVFVQRPLPVSTLAQLIKIDVLDILEVLDNLQSVILLGSNDLPRIYHKSFPDYLTDQARCKDPHLRIDTKICHIQIATRCFEIMDKGLKRNILGLGDPARFMSNEDGLKEAAITDEQIQEKIPQQLRYACVYWVNHLEVANIEDEALMSGLEKFVDEHMLYWFEVLSLIGNLDLAHLAIRAVLKLLVQFDFT
;
A
#
# COMPACT_ATOMS: atom_id res chain seq x y z
N ILE A 1 -4.52 27.53 -12.54
CA ILE A 1 -3.14 27.94 -12.92
C ILE A 1 -2.72 29.17 -12.10
N LEU A 2 -2.91 29.11 -10.77
CA LEU A 2 -2.51 30.17 -9.84
C LEU A 2 -2.64 29.64 -8.40
N VAL A 3 -2.06 28.45 -8.14
CA VAL A 3 -1.78 27.92 -6.79
C VAL A 3 -0.62 26.91 -6.92
N VAL A 4 0.53 27.33 -7.45
CA VAL A 4 1.78 26.54 -7.40
C VAL A 4 2.96 27.52 -7.34
N VAL A 5 2.94 28.42 -6.36
CA VAL A 5 4.14 29.16 -5.94
C VAL A 5 3.93 29.44 -4.46
N ASP A 6 4.35 28.51 -3.61
CA ASP A 6 4.74 28.73 -2.20
C ASP A 6 4.82 27.36 -1.51
N ALA A 7 5.87 26.62 -1.82
CA ALA A 7 6.46 25.58 -0.97
C ALA A 7 7.68 24.99 -1.70
N LEU A 8 8.73 25.78 -1.90
CA LEU A 8 10.05 25.26 -2.25
C LEU A 8 11.06 26.10 -1.47
N ASP A 9 11.55 25.55 -0.37
CA ASP A 9 12.82 25.98 0.21
C ASP A 9 13.65 24.72 0.44
N GLU A 10 14.84 24.75 -0.17
CA GLU A 10 15.97 23.82 -0.07
C GLU A 10 15.82 22.38 -0.63
N CYS A 11 15.83 22.23 -1.97
CA CYS A 11 16.43 21.10 -2.71
C CYS A 11 16.80 21.55 -4.15
N ASP A 12 17.79 20.90 -4.78
CA ASP A 12 18.51 21.35 -6.00
C ASP A 12 17.60 21.86 -7.16
N GLU A 13 17.46 23.19 -7.28
CA GLU A 13 16.55 23.88 -8.21
C GLU A 13 16.79 23.58 -9.70
N ASP A 14 17.97 23.11 -10.09
CA ASP A 14 18.33 22.96 -11.50
C ASP A 14 17.80 21.67 -12.14
N ASP A 15 17.64 20.59 -11.37
CA ASP A 15 17.07 19.33 -11.88
C ASP A 15 15.55 19.41 -12.00
N GLU A 16 14.88 19.99 -11.00
CA GLU A 16 13.44 20.24 -11.02
C GLU A 16 13.02 21.17 -12.17
N ARG A 17 13.84 22.19 -12.49
CA ARG A 17 13.59 23.10 -13.62
C ARG A 17 13.67 22.37 -14.97
N ASP A 18 14.61 21.45 -15.15
CA ASP A 18 14.74 20.70 -16.41
C ASP A 18 13.61 19.67 -16.57
N VAL A 19 13.23 18.97 -15.49
CA VAL A 19 12.07 18.08 -15.46
C VAL A 19 10.79 18.85 -15.74
N MET A 20 10.57 19.98 -15.08
CA MET A 20 9.40 20.83 -15.31
C MET A 20 9.37 21.38 -16.75
N GLN A 21 10.50 21.79 -17.32
CA GLN A 21 10.56 22.23 -18.72
C GLN A 21 10.30 21.09 -19.71
N LYS A 22 10.81 19.88 -19.46
CA LYS A 22 10.52 18.69 -20.27
C LYS A 22 9.02 18.36 -20.22
N LEU A 23 8.42 18.38 -19.03
CA LEU A 23 6.98 18.20 -18.84
C LEU A 23 6.21 19.28 -19.61
N LEU A 24 6.52 20.56 -19.43
CA LEU A 24 5.85 21.67 -20.12
C LEU A 24 5.97 21.58 -21.66
N ARG A 25 7.12 21.16 -22.19
CA ARG A 25 7.31 20.96 -23.64
C ARG A 25 6.52 19.77 -24.15
N ALA A 26 6.44 18.68 -23.39
CA ALA A 26 5.56 17.56 -23.71
C ALA A 26 4.09 18.03 -23.67
N PHE A 27 3.67 18.77 -22.65
CA PHE A 27 2.33 19.37 -22.56
C PHE A 27 1.96 20.21 -23.76
N ALA A 28 2.86 21.10 -24.18
CA ALA A 28 2.61 22.00 -25.29
C ALA A 28 2.32 21.26 -26.62
N ARG A 29 2.80 20.02 -26.79
CA ARG A 29 2.54 19.20 -27.98
C ARG A 29 1.15 18.55 -27.97
N TYR A 30 0.50 18.54 -26.82
CA TYR A 30 -0.63 17.68 -26.52
C TYR A 30 -1.92 18.45 -26.22
N LEU A 31 -1.83 19.75 -25.88
CA LEU A 31 -2.99 20.62 -25.66
C LEU A 31 -3.94 20.64 -26.87
N THR A 32 -5.19 20.24 -26.65
CA THR A 32 -6.28 20.43 -27.62
C THR A 32 -7.27 21.47 -27.08
N PRO A 33 -7.66 22.49 -27.86
CA PRO A 33 -8.59 23.50 -27.35
C PRO A 33 -9.98 22.87 -27.18
N GLY A 34 -10.39 22.57 -25.93
CA GLY A 34 -11.78 22.23 -25.66
C GLY A 34 -12.17 21.52 -24.37
N THR A 35 -11.27 20.88 -23.60
CA THR A 35 -11.69 20.16 -22.38
C THR A 35 -10.60 20.07 -21.30
N PRO A 36 -10.72 20.81 -20.17
CA PRO A 36 -9.71 20.83 -19.10
C PRO A 36 -9.38 19.46 -18.49
N PHE A 37 -10.33 18.51 -18.50
CA PHE A 37 -10.13 17.16 -17.96
C PHE A 37 -9.35 16.24 -18.91
N LYS A 38 -9.57 16.30 -20.23
CA LYS A 38 -8.71 15.55 -21.17
C LYS A 38 -7.28 16.06 -21.13
N ASP A 39 -7.12 17.37 -20.95
CA ASP A 39 -5.81 17.99 -20.82
C ASP A 39 -5.06 17.47 -19.57
N LEU A 40 -5.79 17.15 -18.49
CA LEU A 40 -5.22 16.57 -17.26
C LEU A 40 -4.95 15.05 -17.36
N ASP A 41 -5.82 14.29 -18.02
CA ASP A 41 -5.59 12.86 -18.26
C ASP A 41 -4.35 12.63 -19.15
N GLN A 42 -4.19 13.49 -20.14
CA GLN A 42 -3.00 13.52 -20.97
C GLN A 42 -1.78 13.95 -20.15
N PHE A 43 -1.98 14.78 -19.14
CA PHE A 43 -0.92 15.17 -18.21
C PHE A 43 -0.38 14.03 -17.38
N TYR A 44 -1.28 13.24 -16.79
CA TYR A 44 -0.88 12.03 -16.11
C TYR A 44 -0.23 11.04 -17.06
N THR A 45 -0.76 10.87 -18.27
CA THR A 45 -0.15 9.99 -19.28
C THR A 45 1.32 10.38 -19.54
N VAL A 46 1.61 11.66 -19.81
CA VAL A 46 2.97 12.13 -20.09
C VAL A 46 3.93 11.84 -18.93
N ILE A 47 3.49 12.10 -17.69
CA ILE A 47 4.32 11.83 -16.50
C ILE A 47 4.60 10.35 -16.34
N LEU A 48 3.58 9.51 -16.47
CA LEU A 48 3.71 8.06 -16.33
C LEU A 48 4.67 7.46 -17.37
N ARG A 49 4.83 8.11 -18.53
CA ARG A 49 5.83 7.69 -19.54
C ARG A 49 7.28 7.86 -19.11
N ASN A 50 7.56 8.61 -18.05
CA ASN A 50 8.90 8.64 -17.46
C ASN A 50 9.27 7.30 -16.81
N VAL A 51 8.28 6.54 -16.32
CA VAL A 51 8.48 5.21 -15.72
C VAL A 51 8.22 4.10 -16.72
N VAL A 52 7.12 4.18 -17.47
CA VAL A 52 6.70 3.16 -18.43
C VAL A 52 6.63 3.79 -19.83
N PRO A 53 7.74 3.77 -20.59
CA PRO A 53 7.81 4.37 -21.91
C PRO A 53 6.74 3.86 -22.89
N GLU A 54 6.49 4.63 -23.95
CA GLU A 54 5.62 4.16 -25.04
C GLU A 54 6.19 2.87 -25.64
N ASN A 55 5.32 1.85 -25.80
CA ASN A 55 5.70 0.52 -26.28
C ASN A 55 6.70 -0.21 -25.37
N CYS A 56 6.74 0.10 -24.08
CA CYS A 56 7.45 -0.73 -23.09
C CYS A 56 6.95 -2.18 -23.19
N ASP A 57 7.88 -3.10 -23.46
CA ASP A 57 7.68 -4.55 -23.53
C ASP A 57 8.34 -5.28 -22.33
N ASN A 58 8.88 -4.51 -21.37
CA ASN A 58 9.46 -5.03 -20.16
C ASN A 58 8.39 -5.21 -19.08
N ASP A 59 7.86 -6.44 -18.99
CA ASP A 59 6.86 -6.83 -18.00
C ASP A 59 7.28 -6.54 -16.56
N ASP A 60 8.59 -6.65 -16.23
CA ASP A 60 9.09 -6.36 -14.88
C ASP A 60 8.97 -4.87 -14.54
N THR A 61 9.23 -4.00 -15.52
CA THR A 61 9.08 -2.53 -15.34
C THR A 61 7.62 -2.16 -15.14
N ILE A 62 6.73 -2.72 -15.97
CA ILE A 62 5.28 -2.49 -15.88
C ILE A 62 4.76 -3.00 -14.54
N SER A 63 5.10 -4.23 -14.17
CA SER A 63 4.67 -4.86 -12.91
C SER A 63 5.18 -4.09 -11.70
N ARG A 64 6.45 -3.69 -11.68
CA ARG A 64 7.03 -2.88 -10.60
C ARG A 64 6.28 -1.56 -10.44
N TYR A 65 6.09 -0.81 -11.53
CA TYR A 65 5.32 0.43 -11.52
C TYR A 65 3.91 0.21 -10.97
N GLN A 66 3.18 -0.77 -11.50
CA GLN A 66 1.80 -1.04 -11.10
C GLN A 66 1.70 -1.44 -9.62
N SER A 67 2.61 -2.27 -9.13
CA SER A 67 2.65 -2.67 -7.72
C SER A 67 3.00 -1.51 -6.80
N VAL A 68 3.98 -0.67 -7.15
CA VAL A 68 4.37 0.49 -6.33
C VAL A 68 3.26 1.54 -6.28
N VAL A 69 2.79 1.99 -7.44
CA VAL A 69 1.78 3.04 -7.51
C VAL A 69 0.43 2.54 -7.01
N GLY A 70 0.05 1.31 -7.36
CA GLY A 70 -1.16 0.67 -6.84
C GLY A 70 -1.14 0.57 -5.32
N ALA A 71 -0.02 0.19 -4.70
CA ALA A 71 0.08 0.16 -3.25
C ALA A 71 -0.08 1.55 -2.63
N ILE A 72 0.59 2.57 -3.16
CA ILE A 72 0.46 3.95 -2.67
C ILE A 72 -0.99 4.44 -2.76
N VAL A 73 -1.71 4.06 -3.82
CA VAL A 73 -3.11 4.42 -4.02
C VAL A 73 -4.03 3.70 -3.02
N PHE A 74 -3.80 2.41 -2.75
CA PHE A 74 -4.78 1.55 -2.05
C PHE A 74 -4.47 1.23 -0.59
N VAL A 75 -3.30 1.60 -0.06
CA VAL A 75 -3.03 1.42 1.38
C VAL A 75 -3.98 2.27 2.22
N GLN A 76 -4.57 1.71 3.28
CA GLN A 76 -5.56 2.43 4.11
C GLN A 76 -4.92 3.58 4.92
N ARG A 77 -3.61 3.52 5.15
CA ARG A 77 -2.82 4.61 5.71
C ARG A 77 -1.51 4.73 4.94
N PRO A 78 -1.02 5.96 4.66
CA PRO A 78 0.31 6.13 4.06
C PRO A 78 1.38 5.42 4.88
N LEU A 79 2.26 4.70 4.19
CA LEU A 79 3.31 3.89 4.78
C LEU A 79 4.68 4.41 4.34
N PRO A 80 5.70 4.39 5.20
CA PRO A 80 7.07 4.71 4.79
C PRO A 80 7.53 3.79 3.68
N VAL A 81 8.40 4.28 2.80
CA VAL A 81 8.97 3.48 1.68
C VAL A 81 9.54 2.16 2.17
N SER A 82 10.23 2.15 3.31
CA SER A 82 10.76 0.93 3.93
C SER A 82 9.67 -0.08 4.31
N THR A 83 8.51 0.37 4.77
CA THR A 83 7.37 -0.50 5.10
C THR A 83 6.62 -0.94 3.84
N LEU A 84 6.46 -0.05 2.85
CA LEU A 84 5.90 -0.40 1.54
C LEU A 84 6.73 -1.49 0.88
N ALA A 85 8.06 -1.36 0.88
CA ALA A 85 9.00 -2.36 0.36
C ALA A 85 8.75 -3.75 0.94
N GLN A 86 8.58 -3.84 2.26
CA GLN A 86 8.24 -5.11 2.92
C GLN A 86 6.83 -5.59 2.59
N LEU A 87 5.86 -4.68 2.48
CA LEU A 87 4.46 -5.01 2.18
C LEU A 87 4.31 -5.58 0.77
N ILE A 88 4.88 -4.94 -0.26
CA ILE A 88 4.71 -5.38 -1.65
C ILE A 88 5.84 -6.28 -2.14
N LYS A 89 6.89 -6.46 -1.33
CA LYS A 89 8.08 -7.28 -1.62
C LYS A 89 8.86 -6.77 -2.83
N ILE A 90 9.12 -5.46 -2.84
CA ILE A 90 9.95 -4.75 -3.82
C ILE A 90 11.08 -4.05 -3.05
N ASP A 91 12.27 -3.97 -3.62
CA ASP A 91 13.40 -3.32 -2.98
C ASP A 91 13.15 -1.82 -2.78
N VAL A 92 13.72 -1.23 -1.71
CA VAL A 92 13.58 0.20 -1.44
C VAL A 92 14.08 1.05 -2.61
N LEU A 93 15.20 0.67 -3.24
CA LEU A 93 15.78 1.40 -4.36
C LEU A 93 14.86 1.35 -5.59
N ASP A 94 14.23 0.21 -5.85
CA ASP A 94 13.27 0.05 -6.94
C ASP A 94 12.01 0.91 -6.72
N ILE A 95 11.56 1.07 -5.47
CA ILE A 95 10.45 1.98 -5.14
C ILE A 95 10.87 3.43 -5.36
N LEU A 96 12.06 3.81 -4.88
CA LEU A 96 12.57 5.17 -5.03
C LEU A 96 12.76 5.54 -6.51
N GLU A 97 13.25 4.63 -7.35
CA GLU A 97 13.37 4.85 -8.80
C GLU A 97 12.01 5.17 -9.46
N VAL A 98 10.95 4.46 -9.06
CA VAL A 98 9.58 4.75 -9.54
C VAL A 98 9.12 6.12 -9.03
N LEU A 99 9.37 6.45 -7.76
CA LEU A 99 8.95 7.71 -7.16
C LEU A 99 9.68 8.92 -7.76
N ASP A 100 10.98 8.81 -8.03
CA ASP A 100 11.79 9.89 -8.63
C ASP A 100 11.25 10.31 -9.99
N ASN A 101 10.76 9.36 -10.77
CA ASN A 101 10.14 9.62 -12.07
C ASN A 101 8.70 10.16 -11.98
N LEU A 102 8.08 10.14 -10.79
CA LEU A 102 6.69 10.52 -10.53
C LEU A 102 6.54 11.68 -9.53
N GLN A 103 7.63 12.39 -9.19
CA GLN A 103 7.64 13.47 -8.19
C GLN A 103 6.60 14.58 -8.47
N SER A 104 6.22 14.80 -9.73
CA SER A 104 5.19 15.77 -10.12
C SER A 104 3.76 15.42 -9.66
N VAL A 105 3.50 14.16 -9.27
CA VAL A 105 2.18 13.67 -8.83
C VAL A 105 2.23 12.95 -7.48
N ILE A 106 3.38 12.38 -7.11
CA ILE A 106 3.62 11.72 -5.84
C ILE A 106 4.80 12.39 -5.15
N LEU A 107 4.55 13.09 -4.03
CA LEU A 107 5.62 13.62 -3.19
C LEU A 107 6.16 12.55 -2.26
N LEU A 108 7.47 12.44 -2.16
CA LEU A 108 8.10 11.79 -1.02
C LEU A 108 8.32 12.82 0.10
N GLY A 109 7.56 12.72 1.20
CA GLY A 109 7.75 13.60 2.35
C GLY A 109 9.05 13.28 3.10
N SER A 110 9.53 14.21 3.95
CA SER A 110 10.74 14.05 4.77
C SER A 110 10.70 12.90 5.79
N ASN A 111 9.55 12.26 5.95
CA ASN A 111 9.33 11.07 6.77
C ASN A 111 9.23 9.78 5.93
N ASP A 112 9.74 9.82 4.70
CA ASP A 112 9.69 8.75 3.70
C ASP A 112 8.27 8.29 3.35
N LEU A 113 7.25 9.14 3.55
CA LEU A 113 5.86 8.83 3.19
C LEU A 113 5.55 9.34 1.77
N PRO A 114 5.30 8.47 0.78
CA PRO A 114 4.78 8.88 -0.52
C PRO A 114 3.33 9.37 -0.39
N ARG A 115 3.04 10.53 -1.00
CA ARG A 115 1.73 11.19 -0.94
C ARG A 115 1.31 11.67 -2.31
N ILE A 116 0.12 11.27 -2.74
CA ILE A 116 -0.46 11.73 -3.99
C ILE A 116 -1.02 13.14 -3.79
N TYR A 117 -0.53 14.10 -4.58
CA TYR A 117 -0.98 15.50 -4.48
C TYR A 117 -2.36 15.73 -5.07
N HIS A 118 -2.63 15.11 -6.21
CA HIS A 118 -3.83 15.42 -6.99
C HIS A 118 -4.86 14.30 -6.83
N LYS A 119 -6.01 14.63 -6.23
CA LYS A 119 -7.09 13.66 -6.01
C LYS A 119 -7.60 12.99 -7.28
N SER A 120 -7.49 13.65 -8.43
CA SER A 120 -7.92 13.10 -9.72
C SER A 120 -6.88 12.17 -10.39
N PHE A 121 -5.68 12.02 -9.81
CA PHE A 121 -4.64 11.13 -10.33
C PHE A 121 -4.99 9.65 -10.09
N PRO A 122 -5.37 9.21 -8.87
CA PRO A 122 -5.91 7.87 -8.65
C PRO A 122 -7.14 7.60 -9.53
N ASP A 123 -8.07 8.57 -9.61
CA ASP A 123 -9.27 8.44 -10.46
C ASP A 123 -8.92 8.22 -11.94
N TYR A 124 -7.82 8.80 -12.43
CA TYR A 124 -7.33 8.56 -13.79
C TYR A 124 -6.76 7.13 -13.90
N LEU A 125 -5.89 6.74 -12.97
CA LEU A 125 -5.19 5.45 -12.98
C LEU A 125 -6.14 4.25 -12.93
N THR A 126 -7.27 4.37 -12.25
CA THR A 126 -8.19 3.26 -12.00
C THR A 126 -9.39 3.21 -12.96
N ASP A 127 -9.60 4.26 -13.76
CA ASP A 127 -10.74 4.35 -14.69
C ASP A 127 -10.30 3.96 -16.11
N GLN A 128 -10.83 2.85 -16.63
CA GLN A 128 -10.59 2.37 -17.98
C GLN A 128 -11.01 3.36 -19.09
N ALA A 129 -12.01 4.21 -18.84
CA ALA A 129 -12.45 5.21 -19.81
C ALA A 129 -11.45 6.38 -19.92
N ARG A 130 -10.71 6.66 -18.84
CA ARG A 130 -9.71 7.73 -18.74
C ARG A 130 -8.30 7.23 -19.07
N CYS A 131 -7.82 6.18 -18.40
CA CYS A 131 -6.54 5.53 -18.68
C CYS A 131 -6.74 4.33 -19.62
N LYS A 132 -6.60 4.61 -20.93
CA LYS A 132 -6.81 3.62 -21.99
C LYS A 132 -5.66 2.62 -22.13
N ASP A 133 -4.44 3.02 -21.81
CA ASP A 133 -3.28 2.15 -21.87
C ASP A 133 -3.30 1.15 -20.69
N PRO A 134 -3.39 -0.16 -20.95
CA PRO A 134 -3.36 -1.17 -19.91
C PRO A 134 -2.02 -1.24 -19.14
N HIS A 135 -0.89 -0.82 -19.73
CA HIS A 135 0.40 -0.81 -19.05
C HIS A 135 0.50 0.31 -18.01
N LEU A 136 -0.29 1.38 -18.18
CA LEU A 136 -0.35 2.50 -17.24
C LEU A 136 -1.48 2.37 -16.22
N ARG A 137 -2.56 1.68 -16.59
CA ARG A 137 -3.75 1.49 -15.76
C ARG A 137 -3.43 0.62 -14.54
N ILE A 138 -4.02 0.97 -13.40
CA ILE A 138 -3.96 0.20 -12.17
C ILE A 138 -5.30 -0.51 -11.98
N ASP A 139 -5.29 -1.84 -11.94
CA ASP A 139 -6.48 -2.62 -11.64
C ASP A 139 -6.69 -2.70 -10.13
N THR A 140 -7.77 -2.08 -9.66
CA THR A 140 -8.14 -2.04 -8.25
C THR A 140 -8.23 -3.43 -7.63
N LYS A 141 -8.91 -4.38 -8.29
CA LYS A 141 -9.12 -5.71 -7.72
C LYS A 141 -7.81 -6.47 -7.61
N ILE A 142 -6.97 -6.42 -8.65
CA ILE A 142 -5.66 -7.08 -8.66
C ILE A 142 -4.76 -6.51 -7.55
N CYS A 143 -4.71 -5.18 -7.38
CA CYS A 143 -3.92 -4.58 -6.31
C CYS A 143 -4.42 -5.01 -4.92
N HIS A 144 -5.72 -5.03 -4.70
CA HIS A 144 -6.29 -5.48 -3.42
C HIS A 144 -6.02 -6.96 -3.15
N ILE A 145 -6.09 -7.84 -4.17
CA ILE A 145 -5.66 -9.25 -4.06
C ILE A 145 -4.19 -9.33 -3.64
N GLN A 146 -3.30 -8.64 -4.37
CA GLN A 146 -1.86 -8.67 -4.10
C GLN A 146 -1.53 -8.23 -2.67
N ILE A 147 -2.11 -7.11 -2.21
CA ILE A 147 -1.85 -6.60 -0.86
C ILE A 147 -2.43 -7.54 0.20
N ALA A 148 -3.65 -8.07 0.02
CA ALA A 148 -4.24 -9.01 0.96
C ALA A 148 -3.41 -10.30 1.07
N THR A 149 -2.98 -10.88 -0.05
CA THR A 149 -2.09 -12.05 -0.09
C THR A 149 -0.78 -11.77 0.64
N ARG A 150 -0.17 -10.60 0.41
CA ARG A 150 1.03 -10.18 1.13
C ARG A 150 0.79 -10.02 2.63
N CYS A 151 -0.34 -9.49 3.06
CA CYS A 151 -0.69 -9.42 4.48
C CYS A 151 -0.72 -10.82 5.11
N PHE A 152 -1.30 -11.82 4.44
CA PHE A 152 -1.28 -13.21 4.93
C PHE A 152 0.14 -13.78 4.98
N GLU A 153 0.98 -13.56 3.97
CA GLU A 153 2.39 -14.00 4.00
C GLU A 153 3.21 -13.34 5.12
N ILE A 154 2.95 -12.07 5.43
CA ILE A 154 3.62 -11.33 6.51
C ILE A 154 3.18 -11.89 7.86
N MET A 155 1.87 -12.11 8.03
CA MET A 155 1.32 -12.69 9.24
C MET A 155 1.80 -14.13 9.45
N ASP A 156 1.88 -14.93 8.39
CA ASP A 156 2.38 -16.32 8.44
C ASP A 156 3.81 -16.42 8.99
N LYS A 157 4.66 -15.45 8.64
CA LYS A 157 6.06 -15.39 9.09
C LYS A 157 6.23 -14.68 10.43
N GLY A 158 5.39 -13.69 10.70
CA GLY A 158 5.57 -12.75 11.80
C GLY A 158 4.79 -13.11 13.06
N LEU A 159 3.61 -13.71 12.91
CA LEU A 159 2.78 -14.09 14.04
C LEU A 159 3.34 -15.34 14.72
N LYS A 160 3.37 -15.27 16.04
CA LYS A 160 3.72 -16.39 16.89
C LYS A 160 3.10 -16.18 18.25
N ARG A 161 2.80 -17.29 18.92
CA ARG A 161 2.36 -17.27 20.32
C ARG A 161 3.36 -16.52 21.18
N ASN A 162 2.86 -15.66 22.06
CA ASN A 162 3.69 -14.92 23.02
C ASN A 162 4.77 -14.10 22.31
N ILE A 163 4.37 -13.28 21.35
CA ILE A 163 5.30 -12.60 20.42
C ILE A 163 6.30 -11.68 21.13
N LEU A 164 5.90 -11.13 22.28
CA LEU A 164 6.72 -10.29 23.15
C LEU A 164 7.39 -11.06 24.31
N GLY A 165 7.21 -12.38 24.41
CA GLY A 165 7.88 -13.21 25.41
C GLY A 165 7.49 -12.91 26.86
N LEU A 166 6.24 -12.52 27.09
CA LEU A 166 5.70 -11.98 28.34
C LEU A 166 5.47 -13.03 29.47
N GLY A 167 6.15 -14.18 29.40
CA GLY A 167 5.98 -15.25 30.37
C GLY A 167 4.67 -16.05 30.18
N ASP A 168 4.01 -16.43 31.28
CA ASP A 168 2.77 -17.22 31.25
C ASP A 168 1.61 -16.42 30.61
N PRO A 169 1.01 -16.92 29.52
CA PRO A 169 -0.14 -16.28 28.86
C PRO A 169 -1.39 -16.13 29.76
N ALA A 170 -1.49 -16.88 30.86
CA ALA A 170 -2.63 -16.84 31.80
C ALA A 170 -2.48 -15.78 32.92
N ARG A 171 -1.66 -14.76 32.71
CA ARG A 171 -1.50 -13.64 33.65
C ARG A 171 -2.79 -12.81 33.73
N PHE A 172 -3.38 -12.71 34.91
CA PHE A 172 -4.60 -11.92 35.18
C PHE A 172 -4.28 -10.41 35.29
N MET A 173 -3.76 -9.82 34.21
CA MET A 173 -3.32 -8.42 34.17
C MET A 173 -3.64 -7.78 32.82
N SER A 174 -3.67 -6.45 32.79
CA SER A 174 -3.80 -5.69 31.55
C SER A 174 -2.52 -5.79 30.69
N ASN A 175 -2.61 -5.48 29.40
CA ASN A 175 -1.41 -5.38 28.56
C ASN A 175 -0.46 -4.30 29.09
N GLU A 176 -0.97 -3.18 29.59
CA GLU A 176 -0.17 -2.10 30.14
C GLU A 176 0.66 -2.56 31.36
N ASP A 177 0.00 -3.21 32.33
CA ASP A 177 0.69 -3.72 33.53
C ASP A 177 1.68 -4.82 33.16
N GLY A 178 1.28 -5.70 32.25
CA GLY A 178 2.13 -6.80 31.83
C GLY A 178 3.34 -6.41 30.99
N LEU A 179 3.28 -5.30 30.25
CA LEU A 179 4.45 -4.73 29.56
C LEU A 179 5.39 -4.06 30.56
N LYS A 180 4.85 -3.33 31.54
CA LYS A 180 5.63 -2.70 32.63
C LYS A 180 6.36 -3.74 33.47
N GLU A 181 5.67 -4.80 33.90
CA GLU A 181 6.25 -5.87 34.71
C GLU A 181 7.38 -6.60 33.98
N ALA A 182 7.20 -6.86 32.69
CA ALA A 182 8.21 -7.48 31.84
C ALA A 182 9.30 -6.50 31.35
N ALA A 183 9.23 -5.23 31.76
CA ALA A 183 10.13 -4.16 31.34
C ALA A 183 10.30 -4.07 29.81
N ILE A 184 9.22 -4.30 29.06
CA ILE A 184 9.22 -4.22 27.60
C ILE A 184 9.16 -2.76 27.17
N THR A 185 10.13 -2.38 26.35
CA THR A 185 10.25 -1.03 25.76
C THR A 185 9.48 -0.90 24.45
N ASP A 186 9.17 0.33 24.05
CA ASP A 186 8.50 0.59 22.77
C ASP A 186 9.35 0.12 21.58
N GLU A 187 10.67 0.23 21.68
CA GLU A 187 11.61 -0.27 20.67
C GLU A 187 11.51 -1.78 20.50
N GLN A 188 11.40 -2.54 21.60
CA GLN A 188 11.20 -3.99 21.53
C GLN A 188 9.84 -4.35 20.94
N ILE A 189 8.79 -3.57 21.23
CA ILE A 189 7.47 -3.78 20.60
C ILE A 189 7.58 -3.52 19.09
N GLN A 190 8.29 -2.47 18.66
CA GLN A 190 8.51 -2.18 17.25
C GLN A 190 9.37 -3.25 16.56
N GLU A 191 10.37 -3.81 17.25
CA GLU A 191 11.20 -4.90 16.71
C GLU A 191 10.39 -6.19 16.51
N LYS A 192 9.56 -6.56 17.48
CA LYS A 192 8.76 -7.79 17.43
C LYS A 192 7.47 -7.66 16.65
N ILE A 193 6.89 -6.46 16.60
CA ILE A 193 5.67 -6.12 15.87
C ILE A 193 5.97 -4.93 14.95
N PRO A 194 6.77 -5.15 13.89
CA PRO A 194 7.18 -4.10 12.98
C PRO A 194 6.00 -3.55 12.16
N GLN A 195 6.17 -2.39 11.56
CA GLN A 195 5.08 -1.62 10.94
C GLN A 195 4.32 -2.40 9.86
N GLN A 196 5.01 -3.21 9.06
CA GLN A 196 4.38 -4.06 8.05
C GLN A 196 3.51 -5.17 8.67
N LEU A 197 3.91 -5.73 9.82
CA LEU A 197 3.11 -6.72 10.53
C LEU A 197 1.89 -6.06 11.17
N ARG A 198 2.06 -4.87 11.77
CA ARG A 198 0.92 -4.08 12.28
C ARG A 198 -0.08 -3.77 11.19
N TYR A 199 0.41 -3.31 10.03
CA TYR A 199 -0.42 -3.03 8.87
C TYR A 199 -1.17 -4.29 8.43
N ALA A 200 -0.46 -5.40 8.26
CA ALA A 200 -1.05 -6.67 7.85
C ALA A 200 -2.15 -7.11 8.82
N CYS A 201 -1.90 -7.09 10.13
CA CYS A 201 -2.89 -7.46 11.14
C CYS A 201 -4.12 -6.57 11.16
N VAL A 202 -3.98 -5.27 10.88
CA VAL A 202 -5.09 -4.31 10.97
C VAL A 202 -5.91 -4.24 9.68
N TYR A 203 -5.28 -4.31 8.51
CA TYR A 203 -5.89 -3.90 7.24
C TYR A 203 -6.11 -5.02 6.22
N TRP A 204 -5.69 -6.25 6.48
CA TRP A 204 -5.90 -7.36 5.52
C TRP A 204 -7.38 -7.50 5.11
N VAL A 205 -8.32 -7.32 6.05
CA VAL A 205 -9.76 -7.43 5.78
C VAL A 205 -10.26 -6.33 4.84
N ASN A 206 -9.74 -5.10 4.97
CA ASN A 206 -10.10 -4.00 4.07
C ASN A 206 -9.72 -4.29 2.62
N HIS A 207 -8.60 -5.00 2.43
CA HIS A 207 -8.20 -5.42 1.10
C HIS A 207 -9.02 -6.61 0.60
N LEU A 208 -9.28 -7.60 1.45
CA LEU A 208 -10.09 -8.77 1.11
C LEU A 208 -11.53 -8.39 0.69
N GLU A 209 -12.13 -7.38 1.32
CA GLU A 209 -13.50 -6.94 0.98
C GLU A 209 -13.65 -6.39 -0.45
N VAL A 210 -12.57 -5.91 -1.05
CA VAL A 210 -12.54 -5.37 -2.43
C VAL A 210 -11.99 -6.39 -3.43
N ALA A 211 -11.15 -7.31 -2.96
CA ALA A 211 -10.50 -8.34 -3.75
C ALA A 211 -11.51 -9.31 -4.43
N ASN A 212 -11.05 -10.01 -5.47
CA ASN A 212 -11.81 -11.13 -6.03
C ASN A 212 -11.59 -12.38 -5.17
N ILE A 213 -12.66 -12.92 -4.60
CA ILE A 213 -12.60 -14.11 -3.74
C ILE A 213 -12.43 -15.43 -4.51
N GLU A 214 -12.45 -15.38 -5.84
CA GLU A 214 -12.16 -16.54 -6.69
C GLU A 214 -10.64 -16.77 -6.86
N ASP A 215 -9.79 -15.87 -6.35
CA ASP A 215 -8.34 -16.03 -6.39
C ASP A 215 -7.89 -17.13 -5.40
N GLU A 216 -7.36 -18.23 -5.94
CA GLU A 216 -6.99 -19.43 -5.18
C GLU A 216 -5.88 -19.15 -4.15
N ALA A 217 -4.87 -18.34 -4.52
CA ALA A 217 -3.77 -18.02 -3.63
C ALA A 217 -4.23 -17.17 -2.43
N LEU A 218 -5.12 -16.21 -2.69
CA LEU A 218 -5.74 -15.38 -1.66
C LEU A 218 -6.58 -16.22 -0.68
N MET A 219 -7.43 -17.10 -1.21
CA MET A 219 -8.29 -17.95 -0.38
C MET A 219 -7.49 -18.98 0.42
N SER A 220 -6.47 -19.59 -0.17
CA SER A 220 -5.54 -20.47 0.57
C SER A 220 -4.82 -19.72 1.70
N GLY A 221 -4.42 -18.47 1.46
CA GLY A 221 -3.86 -17.60 2.49
C GLY A 221 -4.83 -17.30 3.64
N LEU A 222 -6.11 -17.08 3.32
CA LEU A 222 -7.17 -16.86 4.31
C LEU A 222 -7.42 -18.11 5.16
N GLU A 223 -7.56 -19.28 4.54
CA GLU A 223 -7.75 -20.56 5.23
C GLU A 223 -6.59 -20.84 6.20
N LYS A 224 -5.35 -20.74 5.70
CA LYS A 224 -4.16 -20.91 6.54
C LYS A 224 -4.13 -19.94 7.70
N PHE A 225 -4.46 -18.67 7.46
CA PHE A 225 -4.53 -17.66 8.51
C PHE A 225 -5.54 -18.04 9.60
N VAL A 226 -6.72 -18.50 9.22
CA VAL A 226 -7.79 -18.89 10.15
C VAL A 226 -7.36 -20.10 10.98
N ASP A 227 -6.81 -21.12 10.33
CA ASP A 227 -6.46 -22.39 10.97
C ASP A 227 -5.22 -22.29 11.87
N GLU A 228 -4.19 -21.57 11.43
CA GLU A 228 -2.88 -21.57 12.10
C GLU A 228 -2.61 -20.31 12.93
N HIS A 229 -3.19 -19.15 12.55
CA HIS A 229 -2.71 -17.85 13.02
C HIS A 229 -3.74 -16.99 13.73
N MET A 230 -5.03 -17.31 13.67
CA MET A 230 -6.11 -16.46 14.19
C MET A 230 -5.92 -16.09 15.68
N LEU A 231 -5.48 -17.03 16.51
CA LEU A 231 -5.24 -16.76 17.94
C LEU A 231 -4.05 -15.82 18.18
N TYR A 232 -2.98 -15.97 17.40
CA TYR A 232 -1.79 -15.11 17.48
C TYR A 232 -2.09 -13.71 16.94
N TRP A 233 -2.98 -13.61 15.96
CA TRP A 233 -3.48 -12.34 15.47
C TRP A 233 -4.30 -11.58 16.52
N PHE A 234 -5.18 -12.26 17.28
CA PHE A 234 -5.87 -11.64 18.42
C PHE A 234 -4.90 -11.12 19.48
N GLU A 235 -3.84 -11.89 19.77
CA GLU A 235 -2.78 -11.47 20.68
C GLU A 235 -2.14 -10.15 20.21
N VAL A 236 -1.72 -10.08 18.95
CA VAL A 236 -1.12 -8.86 18.37
C VAL A 236 -2.10 -7.69 18.36
N LEU A 237 -3.35 -7.89 17.92
CA LEU A 237 -4.37 -6.83 17.94
C LEU A 237 -4.62 -6.30 19.35
N SER A 238 -4.66 -7.18 20.35
CA SER A 238 -4.76 -6.77 21.75
C SER A 238 -3.56 -5.93 22.18
N LEU A 239 -2.34 -6.39 21.88
CA LEU A 239 -1.09 -5.71 22.25
C LEU A 239 -0.95 -4.32 21.63
N ILE A 240 -1.45 -4.12 20.40
CA ILE A 240 -1.40 -2.82 19.72
C ILE A 240 -2.66 -1.97 19.96
N GLY A 241 -3.61 -2.44 20.76
CA GLY A 241 -4.82 -1.67 21.12
C GLY A 241 -5.88 -1.60 20.02
N ASN A 242 -5.94 -2.59 19.12
CA ASN A 242 -6.85 -2.67 17.98
C ASN A 242 -7.77 -3.91 18.01
N LEU A 243 -7.96 -4.53 19.18
CA LEU A 243 -8.81 -5.72 19.33
C LEU A 243 -10.27 -5.45 18.95
N ASP A 244 -10.73 -4.22 19.11
CA ASP A 244 -12.06 -3.77 18.70
C ASP A 244 -12.30 -3.95 17.19
N LEU A 245 -11.26 -3.92 16.35
CA LEU A 245 -11.38 -4.14 14.90
C LEU A 245 -11.60 -5.60 14.53
N ALA A 246 -11.31 -6.54 15.43
CA ALA A 246 -11.33 -7.96 15.11
C ALA A 246 -12.70 -8.46 14.65
N HIS A 247 -13.78 -7.82 15.12
CA HIS A 247 -15.14 -8.20 14.75
C HIS A 247 -15.44 -8.04 13.24
N LEU A 248 -14.76 -7.12 12.54
CA LEU A 248 -14.91 -6.94 11.09
C LEU A 248 -14.32 -8.12 10.33
N ALA A 249 -13.09 -8.51 10.71
CA ALA A 249 -12.38 -9.65 10.17
C ALA A 249 -13.11 -10.98 10.43
N ILE A 250 -13.59 -11.21 11.65
CA ILE A 250 -14.38 -12.42 11.98
C ILE A 250 -15.64 -12.49 11.12
N ARG A 251 -16.34 -11.37 10.92
CA ARG A 251 -17.54 -11.33 10.07
C ARG A 251 -17.21 -11.69 8.61
N ALA A 252 -16.09 -11.19 8.09
CA ALA A 252 -15.64 -11.52 6.74
C ALA A 252 -15.31 -13.03 6.61
N VAL A 253 -14.58 -13.60 7.57
CA VAL A 253 -14.25 -15.04 7.62
C VAL A 253 -15.52 -15.89 7.67
N LEU A 254 -16.46 -15.58 8.56
CA LEU A 254 -17.72 -16.33 8.68
C LEU A 254 -18.54 -16.28 7.39
N LYS A 255 -18.49 -15.16 6.65
CA LYS A 255 -19.14 -15.05 5.35
C LYS A 255 -18.46 -15.91 4.29
N LEU A 256 -17.13 -15.98 4.32
CA LEU A 256 -16.33 -16.55 3.23
C LEU A 256 -15.91 -18.00 3.39
N LEU A 257 -15.83 -18.54 4.60
CA LEU A 257 -15.42 -19.93 4.82
C LEU A 257 -16.60 -20.79 5.30
N VAL A 258 -17.41 -20.28 6.22
CA VAL A 258 -18.53 -21.06 6.79
C VAL A 258 -19.71 -21.22 5.83
N GLN A 259 -19.83 -20.37 4.80
CA GLN A 259 -20.86 -20.54 3.76
C GLN A 259 -20.50 -21.61 2.72
N PHE A 260 -19.24 -22.01 2.60
CA PHE A 260 -18.78 -22.99 1.61
C PHE A 260 -18.77 -24.43 2.14
N ASP A 261 -18.79 -24.63 3.46
CA ASP A 261 -18.80 -25.95 4.11
C ASP A 261 -20.16 -26.71 4.05
N PHE A 262 -21.19 -26.13 3.44
CA PHE A 262 -22.53 -26.72 3.34
C PHE A 262 -22.96 -27.14 1.92
N THR A 263 -22.02 -27.35 0.99
CA THR A 263 -22.34 -27.82 -0.38
C THR A 263 -21.72 -29.17 -0.70
#